data_AF-A0AAJ8BTR2-F1
#
_entry.id   AF-A0AAJ8BTR2-F1
#
_cell.length_a   1.000
_cell.length_b   1.000
_cell.length_c   1.000
_cell.angle_alpha   90.00
_cell.angle_beta   90.00
_cell.angle_gamma   90.00
#
_symmetry.space_group_name_H-M   'P 1'
#
loop_
_entity.id
_entity.type
_entity.pdbx_description
1 polymer ?
#
loop_
_entity_poly.entity_id
_entity_poly.type
_entity_poly.pdbx_seq_one_letter_code
_entity_poly.pdbx_strand_id
1 'polypeptide(L)'
;MPSMAPSRNEPSYLLNQLIISPSDADYLDQLIPSIKEYSVGNRTSQLSQTLSRFASDKETEIETICNTNHQEFVTSVNQLLRIREGTVSLTAEILDLNQSIQASTEKLAEQKRALVESRSHRQNIDETYRAIQDCLEVLRLANQVHDLLAKKNHYAALRALEELQNVHLKGVTQYKIADMIQRSVPTTQKAIAEAVMSDLNTWLYRIREMSQYLGEIALYHTDLRKTRHKERTEISPYLGQFKLNSAIELVSDESEEYDLLQNEELQVDFTPLFECLHIHRSLGHMDRFRVEYANTRRRQKELLLPASITLIDEDGASLHNLLEEMAGFAIVERSTMKRVPDLRSSVDVDELWDSMCQTAVILISEALHEVDNAESLLKIKNLIALFMQTMNTWDFHVGVFDDFLLILFRKYADLLKKRFSDDFRETIEEFDKVLNVSWYSPDKSREEQVFPCVLPFSQMYPLCCIDIRNFLNQFYFFANDDFSHPSLIDETLRDALDELLSDKVCDTLVERLSSQYLGQIVQILINLEHFELACRELELLLAAARSQNVSGDVVTLNATEKFRSNKKAAEKRIFEVVNSKI
;
A
#
# COMPACT_ATOMS: atom_id res chain seq x y z
N MET A 1 -147.52 -43.77 58.11
CA MET A 1 -148.47 -42.68 57.80
C MET A 1 -147.78 -41.33 57.98
N PRO A 2 -148.16 -40.33 57.18
CA PRO A 2 -147.34 -39.19 56.81
C PRO A 2 -147.63 -37.93 57.65
N SER A 3 -146.67 -37.01 57.72
CA SER A 3 -146.88 -35.54 57.78
C SER A 3 -145.51 -34.84 57.70
N MET A 4 -145.06 -34.46 56.51
CA MET A 4 -145.20 -33.12 55.91
C MET A 4 -144.45 -32.00 56.67
N ALA A 5 -143.28 -31.65 56.13
CA ALA A 5 -142.49 -30.40 56.24
C ALA A 5 -142.12 -29.85 57.66
N PRO A 6 -140.83 -29.75 58.02
CA PRO A 6 -140.42 -29.19 59.32
C PRO A 6 -140.20 -27.65 59.30
N SER A 7 -140.78 -27.01 60.32
CA SER A 7 -140.30 -25.90 61.17
C SER A 7 -139.30 -24.86 60.63
N ARG A 8 -139.76 -23.60 60.53
CA ARG A 8 -138.96 -22.40 60.19
C ARG A 8 -138.90 -21.35 61.32
N ASN A 9 -139.19 -21.74 62.56
CA ASN A 9 -139.35 -20.86 63.73
C ASN A 9 -138.48 -21.29 64.93
N GLU A 10 -137.16 -21.44 64.75
CA GLU A 10 -136.24 -21.54 65.90
C GLU A 10 -135.09 -20.53 65.79
N PRO A 11 -134.82 -19.74 66.85
CA PRO A 11 -133.70 -18.79 66.91
C PRO A 11 -132.33 -19.49 66.75
N SER A 12 -132.27 -20.79 67.01
CA SER A 12 -131.14 -21.70 66.82
C SER A 12 -130.71 -21.83 65.35
N TYR A 13 -131.67 -21.81 64.41
CA TYR A 13 -131.40 -22.06 62.99
C TYR A 13 -130.80 -20.84 62.28
N LEU A 14 -131.21 -19.63 62.67
CA LEU A 14 -130.67 -18.38 62.12
C LEU A 14 -129.27 -18.06 62.64
N LEU A 15 -128.96 -18.43 63.89
CA LEU A 15 -127.60 -18.31 64.44
C LEU A 15 -126.64 -19.32 63.78
N ASN A 16 -127.10 -20.50 63.39
CA ASN A 16 -126.29 -21.44 62.62
C ASN A 16 -125.98 -20.96 61.19
N GLN A 17 -126.84 -20.12 60.58
CA GLN A 17 -126.52 -19.47 59.30
C GLN A 17 -125.43 -18.37 59.45
N LEU A 18 -125.32 -17.74 60.62
CA LEU A 18 -124.23 -16.79 60.94
C LEU A 18 -122.85 -17.48 61.00
N ILE A 19 -122.79 -18.79 61.28
CA ILE A 19 -121.55 -19.55 61.48
C ILE A 19 -120.93 -20.05 60.16
N ILE A 20 -121.69 -20.09 59.06
CA ILE A 20 -121.22 -20.69 57.79
C ILE A 20 -120.68 -19.63 56.79
N SER A 21 -120.76 -18.33 57.12
CA SER A 21 -120.39 -17.26 56.17
C SER A 21 -119.04 -16.62 56.54
N PRO A 22 -117.98 -16.74 55.70
CA PRO A 22 -116.60 -16.41 56.07
C PRO A 22 -116.16 -14.98 55.66
N SER A 23 -117.01 -13.96 55.77
CA SER A 23 -116.59 -12.59 55.40
C SER A 23 -117.27 -11.50 56.23
N ASP A 24 -116.43 -10.68 56.88
CA ASP A 24 -116.77 -9.67 57.89
C ASP A 24 -117.74 -8.56 57.42
N ALA A 25 -117.94 -8.36 56.11
CA ALA A 25 -118.71 -7.23 55.58
C ALA A 25 -120.24 -7.47 55.57
N ASP A 26 -120.71 -8.68 55.26
CA ASP A 26 -122.15 -9.00 55.22
C ASP A 26 -122.75 -9.25 56.62
N TYR A 27 -121.89 -9.38 57.63
CA TYR A 27 -122.27 -9.67 59.02
C TYR A 27 -123.03 -8.51 59.67
N LEU A 28 -122.59 -7.27 59.42
CA LEU A 28 -123.19 -6.06 59.99
C LEU A 28 -124.55 -5.75 59.36
N ASP A 29 -124.70 -5.97 58.05
CA ASP A 29 -125.92 -5.65 57.31
C ASP A 29 -127.09 -6.59 57.65
N GLN A 30 -126.82 -7.82 58.12
CA GLN A 30 -127.85 -8.75 58.61
C GLN A 30 -128.15 -8.62 60.11
N LEU A 31 -127.22 -8.05 60.88
CA LEU A 31 -127.38 -7.77 62.32
C LEU A 31 -128.34 -6.59 62.57
N ILE A 32 -128.29 -5.57 61.71
CA ILE A 32 -129.06 -4.33 61.89
C ILE A 32 -130.59 -4.56 61.82
N PRO A 33 -131.16 -5.33 60.86
CA PRO A 33 -132.59 -5.64 60.83
C PRO A 33 -133.02 -6.49 62.04
N SER A 34 -132.16 -7.45 62.43
CA SER A 34 -132.41 -8.37 63.55
C SER A 34 -132.48 -7.62 64.88
N ILE A 35 -131.53 -6.73 65.17
CA ILE A 35 -131.57 -5.87 66.37
C ILE A 35 -132.83 -4.99 66.36
N LYS A 36 -133.24 -4.48 65.19
CA LYS A 36 -134.42 -3.63 65.05
C LYS A 36 -135.71 -4.42 65.33
N GLU A 37 -135.85 -5.65 64.83
CA GLU A 37 -137.01 -6.51 65.06
C GLU A 37 -137.12 -6.99 66.52
N TYR A 38 -135.98 -7.27 67.18
CA TYR A 38 -135.95 -7.63 68.60
C TYR A 38 -136.14 -6.42 69.56
N SER A 39 -135.85 -5.19 69.12
CA SER A 39 -136.06 -3.96 69.91
C SER A 39 -137.54 -3.58 70.06
N VAL A 40 -138.38 -3.91 69.06
CA VAL A 40 -139.82 -3.61 69.07
C VAL A 40 -140.60 -4.55 69.99
N GLY A 41 -140.02 -5.71 70.35
CA GLY A 41 -140.70 -6.78 71.09
C GLY A 41 -140.27 -7.02 72.54
N ASN A 42 -139.49 -6.13 73.18
CA ASN A 42 -139.02 -6.27 74.58
C ASN A 42 -138.32 -7.63 74.89
N ARG A 43 -137.67 -8.24 73.88
CA ARG A 43 -136.97 -9.55 73.93
C ARG A 43 -135.43 -9.44 73.92
N THR A 44 -134.91 -8.26 74.23
CA THR A 44 -133.46 -7.99 74.33
C THR A 44 -132.75 -8.87 75.36
N SER A 45 -133.42 -9.28 76.43
CA SER A 45 -132.85 -10.19 77.44
C SER A 45 -132.61 -11.60 76.90
N GLN A 46 -133.49 -12.12 76.04
CA GLN A 46 -133.33 -13.44 75.42
C GLN A 46 -132.23 -13.45 74.36
N LEU A 47 -132.10 -12.37 73.57
CA LEU A 47 -130.98 -12.23 72.63
C LEU A 47 -129.65 -12.15 73.38
N SER A 48 -129.56 -11.35 74.45
CA SER A 48 -128.35 -11.26 75.27
C SER A 48 -128.00 -12.61 75.90
N GLN A 49 -128.97 -13.36 76.42
CA GLN A 49 -128.71 -14.70 76.96
C GLN A 49 -128.24 -15.68 75.88
N THR A 50 -128.79 -15.60 74.67
CA THR A 50 -128.41 -16.50 73.57
C THR A 50 -127.03 -16.15 73.04
N LEU A 51 -126.69 -14.85 72.91
CA LEU A 51 -125.34 -14.40 72.56
C LEU A 51 -124.33 -14.73 73.65
N SER A 52 -124.66 -14.55 74.94
CA SER A 52 -123.77 -14.93 76.05
C SER A 52 -123.54 -16.43 76.10
N ARG A 53 -124.57 -17.24 75.82
CA ARG A 53 -124.43 -18.70 75.74
C ARG A 53 -123.57 -19.11 74.54
N PHE A 54 -123.76 -18.48 73.39
CA PHE A 54 -122.94 -18.71 72.21
C PHE A 54 -121.49 -18.30 72.41
N ALA A 55 -121.24 -17.13 73.02
CA ALA A 55 -119.90 -16.68 73.38
C ALA A 55 -119.24 -17.70 74.32
N SER A 56 -119.94 -18.17 75.35
CA SER A 56 -119.45 -19.20 76.26
C SER A 56 -119.17 -20.54 75.55
N ASP A 57 -120.03 -20.97 74.63
CA ASP A 57 -119.83 -22.22 73.88
C ASP A 57 -118.62 -22.09 72.93
N LYS A 58 -118.43 -20.94 72.29
CA LYS A 58 -117.24 -20.68 71.45
C LYS A 58 -115.96 -20.51 72.27
N GLU A 59 -116.06 -19.91 73.46
CA GLU A 59 -114.93 -19.73 74.36
C GLU A 59 -114.48 -21.09 74.92
N THR A 60 -115.42 -21.99 75.23
CA THR A 60 -115.10 -23.38 75.60
C THR A 60 -114.57 -24.23 74.44
N GLU A 61 -115.06 -24.02 73.21
CA GLU A 61 -114.52 -24.65 72.00
C GLU A 61 -113.09 -24.16 71.70
N ILE A 62 -112.83 -22.85 71.84
CA ILE A 62 -111.50 -22.26 71.72
C ILE A 62 -110.59 -22.76 72.85
N GLU A 63 -111.07 -22.83 74.09
CA GLU A 63 -110.30 -23.38 75.21
C GLU A 63 -109.95 -24.85 75.02
N THR A 64 -110.86 -25.66 74.47
CA THR A 64 -110.57 -27.07 74.17
C THR A 64 -109.56 -27.18 73.03
N ILE A 65 -109.70 -26.44 71.94
CA ILE A 65 -108.73 -26.44 70.83
C ILE A 65 -107.37 -25.90 71.29
N CYS A 66 -107.35 -24.80 72.05
CA CYS A 66 -106.14 -24.24 72.64
C CYS A 66 -105.48 -25.24 73.60
N ASN A 67 -106.23 -25.90 74.49
CA ASN A 67 -105.66 -26.88 75.41
C ASN A 67 -105.13 -28.12 74.68
N THR A 68 -105.78 -28.54 73.60
CA THR A 68 -105.34 -29.71 72.81
C THR A 68 -104.07 -29.40 72.00
N ASN A 69 -103.96 -28.18 71.45
CA ASN A 69 -102.84 -27.78 70.58
C ASN A 69 -101.83 -26.82 71.25
N HIS A 70 -101.97 -26.50 72.54
CA HIS A 70 -101.06 -25.57 73.24
C HIS A 70 -99.62 -26.05 73.16
N GLN A 71 -99.41 -27.35 73.34
CA GLN A 71 -98.08 -27.94 73.32
C GLN A 71 -97.43 -27.86 71.94
N GLU A 72 -98.20 -28.07 70.87
CA GLU A 72 -97.74 -27.96 69.47
C GLU A 72 -97.49 -26.50 69.07
N PHE A 73 -98.32 -25.57 69.55
CA PHE A 73 -98.15 -24.14 69.32
C PHE A 73 -96.91 -23.61 70.05
N VAL A 74 -96.73 -23.96 71.33
CA VAL A 74 -95.54 -23.56 72.11
C VAL A 74 -94.28 -24.17 71.51
N THR A 75 -94.31 -25.40 71.02
CA THR A 75 -93.15 -26.00 70.33
C THR A 75 -92.87 -25.32 68.99
N SER A 76 -93.89 -24.97 68.20
CA SER A 76 -93.74 -24.23 66.94
C SER A 76 -93.22 -22.80 67.16
N VAL A 77 -93.68 -22.10 68.19
CA VAL A 77 -93.18 -20.77 68.59
C VAL A 77 -91.73 -20.86 69.06
N ASN A 78 -91.38 -21.88 69.86
CA ASN A 78 -89.99 -22.11 70.26
C ASN A 78 -89.09 -22.46 69.07
N GLN A 79 -89.60 -23.20 68.08
CA GLN A 79 -88.87 -23.46 66.83
C GLN A 79 -88.67 -22.18 66.02
N LEU A 80 -89.69 -21.32 65.89
CA LEU A 80 -89.58 -20.02 65.23
C LEU A 80 -88.60 -19.09 65.94
N LEU A 81 -88.59 -19.08 67.27
CA LEU A 81 -87.63 -18.32 68.07
C LEU A 81 -86.21 -18.84 67.87
N ARG A 82 -86.01 -20.17 67.85
CA ARG A 82 -84.71 -20.79 67.53
C ARG A 82 -84.25 -20.52 66.11
N ILE A 83 -85.16 -20.55 65.12
CA ILE A 83 -84.85 -20.21 63.73
C ILE A 83 -84.48 -18.74 63.62
N ARG A 84 -85.21 -17.85 64.32
CA ARG A 84 -84.89 -16.41 64.37
C ARG A 84 -83.53 -16.18 65.03
N GLU A 85 -83.25 -16.83 66.15
CA GLU A 85 -81.95 -16.75 66.83
C GLU A 85 -80.83 -17.29 65.93
N GLY A 86 -81.05 -18.43 65.27
CA GLY A 86 -80.13 -18.99 64.27
C GLY A 86 -79.94 -18.08 63.05
N THR A 87 -80.98 -17.38 62.60
CA THR A 87 -80.90 -16.42 61.49
C THR A 87 -80.11 -15.19 61.89
N VAL A 88 -80.29 -14.69 63.11
CA VAL A 88 -79.50 -13.58 63.67
C VAL A 88 -78.04 -13.99 63.81
N SER A 89 -77.78 -15.18 64.37
CA SER A 89 -76.42 -15.75 64.47
C SER A 89 -75.78 -15.90 63.10
N LEU A 90 -76.50 -16.44 62.11
CA LEU A 90 -76.00 -16.59 60.75
C LEU A 90 -75.74 -15.24 60.08
N THR A 91 -76.60 -14.24 60.30
CA THR A 91 -76.36 -12.89 59.76
C THR A 91 -75.15 -12.22 60.40
N ALA A 92 -74.90 -12.47 61.70
CA ALA A 92 -73.70 -12.02 62.38
C ALA A 92 -72.45 -12.73 61.83
N GLU A 93 -72.49 -14.05 61.66
CA GLU A 93 -71.39 -14.82 61.06
C GLU A 93 -71.12 -14.39 59.60
N ILE A 94 -72.15 -14.09 58.81
CA ILE A 94 -72.00 -13.57 57.44
C ILE A 94 -71.37 -12.18 57.46
N LEU A 95 -71.76 -11.31 58.39
CA LEU A 95 -71.15 -9.98 58.53
C LEU A 95 -69.68 -10.07 58.96
N ASP A 96 -69.37 -10.91 59.95
CA ASP A 96 -68.00 -11.16 60.41
C ASP A 96 -67.15 -11.76 59.29
N LEU A 97 -67.70 -12.72 58.55
CA LEU A 97 -67.02 -13.32 57.40
C LEU A 97 -66.80 -12.29 56.30
N ASN A 98 -67.79 -11.45 55.99
CA ASN A 98 -67.66 -10.40 54.97
C ASN A 98 -66.61 -9.37 55.38
N GLN A 99 -66.59 -8.97 56.66
CA GLN A 99 -65.58 -8.05 57.18
C GLN A 99 -64.17 -8.67 57.17
N SER A 100 -64.06 -9.96 57.47
CA SER A 100 -62.81 -10.73 57.34
C SER A 100 -62.35 -10.88 55.88
N ILE A 101 -63.27 -11.14 54.96
CA ILE A 101 -63.00 -11.19 53.51
C ILE A 101 -62.55 -9.82 53.01
N GLN A 102 -63.20 -8.73 53.45
CA GLN A 102 -62.83 -7.39 53.04
C GLN A 102 -61.44 -7.00 53.57
N ALA A 103 -61.16 -7.26 54.85
CA ALA A 103 -59.85 -7.02 55.44
C ALA A 103 -58.74 -7.87 54.80
N SER A 104 -59.02 -9.14 54.47
CA SER A 104 -58.07 -9.99 53.75
C SER A 104 -57.88 -9.57 52.29
N THR A 105 -58.93 -9.10 51.62
CA THR A 105 -58.88 -8.57 50.25
C THR A 105 -58.08 -7.27 50.19
N GLU A 106 -58.23 -6.39 51.18
CA GLU A 106 -57.49 -5.14 51.26
C GLU A 106 -55.99 -5.39 51.49
N LYS A 107 -55.65 -6.29 52.43
CA LYS A 107 -54.27 -6.78 52.62
C LYS A 107 -53.71 -7.42 51.35
N LEU A 108 -54.50 -8.23 50.64
CA LEU A 108 -54.09 -8.86 49.39
C LEU A 108 -53.87 -7.82 48.27
N ALA A 109 -54.70 -6.79 48.20
CA ALA A 109 -54.58 -5.72 47.23
C ALA A 109 -53.31 -4.89 47.47
N GLU A 110 -52.97 -4.61 48.74
CA GLU A 110 -51.72 -3.95 49.13
C GLU A 110 -50.50 -4.81 48.78
N GLN A 111 -50.52 -6.11 49.10
CA GLN A 111 -49.47 -7.04 48.70
C GLN A 111 -49.33 -7.15 47.17
N LYS A 112 -50.44 -7.13 46.43
CA LYS A 112 -50.42 -7.13 44.96
C LYS A 112 -49.82 -5.84 44.41
N ARG A 113 -50.12 -4.67 44.98
CA ARG A 113 -49.48 -3.40 44.59
C ARG A 113 -47.98 -3.45 44.84
N ALA A 114 -47.55 -3.86 46.03
CA ALA A 114 -46.14 -4.03 46.35
C ALA A 114 -45.44 -5.02 45.39
N LEU A 115 -46.12 -6.10 44.98
CA LEU A 115 -45.60 -7.04 44.00
C LEU A 115 -45.45 -6.41 42.60
N VAL A 116 -46.39 -5.58 42.17
CA VAL A 116 -46.31 -4.86 40.87
C VAL A 116 -45.16 -3.84 40.89
N GLU A 117 -45.02 -3.07 41.97
CA GLU A 117 -43.91 -2.14 42.15
C GLU A 117 -42.56 -2.87 42.16
N SER A 118 -42.46 -3.98 42.91
CA SER A 118 -41.28 -4.84 42.92
C SER A 118 -40.96 -5.41 41.54
N ARG A 119 -41.97 -5.80 40.76
CA ARG A 119 -41.78 -6.25 39.36
C ARG A 119 -41.29 -5.13 38.46
N SER A 120 -41.81 -3.91 38.61
CA SER A 120 -41.32 -2.73 37.86
C SER A 120 -39.88 -2.41 38.22
N HIS A 121 -39.52 -2.42 39.51
CA HIS A 121 -38.14 -2.23 39.94
C HIS A 121 -37.21 -3.33 39.39
N ARG A 122 -37.64 -4.59 39.43
CA ARG A 122 -36.87 -5.69 38.84
C ARG A 122 -36.69 -5.51 37.34
N GLN A 123 -37.73 -5.09 36.61
CA GLN A 123 -37.62 -4.80 35.19
C GLN A 123 -36.64 -3.65 34.92
N ASN A 124 -36.70 -2.57 35.69
CA ASN A 124 -35.75 -1.46 35.57
C ASN A 124 -34.31 -1.90 35.90
N ILE A 125 -34.13 -2.79 36.88
CA ILE A 125 -32.82 -3.38 37.21
C ILE A 125 -32.33 -4.25 36.05
N ASP A 126 -33.18 -5.09 35.48
CA ASP A 126 -32.83 -5.97 34.35
C ASP A 126 -32.47 -5.13 33.10
N GLU A 127 -33.21 -4.06 32.82
CA GLU A 127 -32.91 -3.12 31.72
C GLU A 127 -31.59 -2.37 31.96
N THR A 128 -31.35 -1.91 33.19
CA THR A 128 -30.08 -1.27 33.56
C THR A 128 -28.91 -2.26 33.46
N TYR A 129 -29.11 -3.51 33.88
CA TYR A 129 -28.09 -4.55 33.77
C TYR A 129 -27.70 -4.82 32.32
N ARG A 130 -28.69 -4.95 31.41
CA ARG A 130 -28.43 -5.11 29.97
C ARG A 130 -27.68 -3.90 29.40
N ALA A 131 -28.12 -2.68 29.73
CA ALA A 131 -27.47 -1.46 29.28
C ALA A 131 -25.99 -1.36 29.72
N ILE A 132 -25.70 -1.75 30.97
CA ILE A 132 -24.32 -1.78 31.50
C ILE A 132 -23.50 -2.86 30.77
N GLN A 133 -24.08 -4.04 30.53
CA GLN A 133 -23.42 -5.12 29.82
C GLN A 133 -23.03 -4.71 28.39
N ASP A 134 -23.95 -4.07 27.66
CA ASP A 134 -23.70 -3.56 26.31
C ASP A 134 -22.61 -2.47 26.30
N CYS A 135 -22.63 -1.56 27.28
CA CYS A 135 -21.58 -0.55 27.45
C CYS A 135 -20.20 -1.19 27.74
N LEU A 136 -20.17 -2.28 28.51
CA LEU A 136 -18.94 -2.99 28.86
C LEU A 136 -18.36 -3.71 27.64
N GLU A 137 -19.20 -4.31 26.80
CA GLU A 137 -18.75 -4.90 25.52
C GLU A 137 -18.13 -3.85 24.59
N VAL A 138 -18.78 -2.69 24.43
CA VAL A 138 -18.25 -1.56 23.66
C VAL A 138 -16.88 -1.11 24.20
N LEU A 139 -16.73 -0.97 25.52
CA LEU A 139 -15.45 -0.61 26.14
C LEU A 139 -14.39 -1.69 25.97
N ARG A 140 -14.77 -2.97 26.03
CA ARG A 140 -13.84 -4.08 25.81
C ARG A 140 -13.31 -4.07 24.37
N LEU A 141 -14.18 -3.84 23.39
CA LEU A 141 -13.79 -3.72 21.99
C LEU A 141 -12.90 -2.48 21.75
N ALA A 142 -13.20 -1.35 22.39
CA ALA A 142 -12.34 -0.17 22.33
C ALA A 142 -10.94 -0.43 22.92
N ASN A 143 -10.86 -1.12 24.06
CA ASN A 143 -9.58 -1.56 24.63
C ASN A 143 -8.85 -2.55 23.71
N GLN A 144 -9.58 -3.48 23.08
CA GLN A 144 -9.01 -4.41 22.11
C GLN A 144 -8.42 -3.67 20.89
N VAL A 145 -9.05 -2.60 20.41
CA VAL A 145 -8.47 -1.76 19.34
C VAL A 145 -7.14 -1.16 19.78
N HIS A 146 -7.06 -0.65 21.01
CA HIS A 146 -5.80 -0.13 21.57
C HIS A 146 -4.73 -1.22 21.74
N ASP A 147 -5.11 -2.42 22.19
CA ASP A 147 -4.19 -3.56 22.30
C ASP A 147 -3.70 -4.04 20.93
N LEU A 148 -4.55 -4.03 19.90
CA LEU A 148 -4.19 -4.39 18.53
C LEU A 148 -3.24 -3.35 17.91
N LEU A 149 -3.45 -2.07 18.21
CA LEU A 149 -2.55 -0.99 17.81
C LEU A 149 -1.18 -1.14 18.48
N ALA A 150 -1.14 -1.52 19.76
CA ALA A 150 0.10 -1.83 20.47
C ALA A 150 0.84 -3.07 19.89
N LYS A 151 0.08 -4.05 19.36
CA LYS A 151 0.62 -5.24 18.68
C LYS A 151 1.02 -4.99 17.22
N LYS A 152 0.92 -3.75 16.72
CA LYS A 152 1.18 -3.36 15.32
C LYS A 152 0.32 -4.08 14.27
N ASN A 153 -0.86 -4.57 14.64
CA ASN A 153 -1.79 -5.13 13.67
C ASN A 153 -2.81 -4.05 13.27
N HIS A 154 -2.39 -3.16 12.38
CA HIS A 154 -3.13 -1.93 12.07
C HIS A 154 -4.40 -2.22 11.29
N TYR A 155 -4.36 -3.20 10.38
CA TYR A 155 -5.56 -3.62 9.66
C TYR A 155 -6.63 -4.22 10.59
N ALA A 156 -6.24 -5.13 11.49
CA ALA A 156 -7.19 -5.70 12.46
C ALA A 156 -7.74 -4.62 13.41
N ALA A 157 -6.91 -3.66 13.81
CA ALA A 157 -7.34 -2.52 14.62
C ALA A 157 -8.37 -1.64 13.88
N LEU A 158 -8.15 -1.34 12.60
CA LEU A 158 -9.11 -0.57 11.79
C LEU A 158 -10.42 -1.33 11.62
N ARG A 159 -10.37 -2.64 11.33
CA ARG A 159 -11.56 -3.47 11.17
C ARG A 159 -12.37 -3.56 12.47
N ALA A 160 -11.69 -3.74 13.60
CA ALA A 160 -12.34 -3.73 14.92
C ALA A 160 -12.96 -2.36 15.25
N LEU A 161 -12.34 -1.27 14.81
CA LEU A 161 -12.88 0.08 14.93
C LEU A 161 -14.13 0.28 14.05
N GLU A 162 -14.12 -0.23 12.82
CA GLU A 162 -15.28 -0.21 11.93
C GLU A 162 -16.43 -1.08 12.47
N GLU A 163 -16.13 -2.24 13.04
CA GLU A 163 -17.11 -3.10 13.70
C GLU A 163 -17.72 -2.42 14.93
N LEU A 164 -16.90 -1.75 15.74
CA LEU A 164 -17.34 -0.92 16.86
C LEU A 164 -18.32 0.17 16.38
N GLN A 165 -17.99 0.85 15.28
CA GLN A 165 -18.81 1.93 14.71
C GLN A 165 -20.13 1.44 14.09
N ASN A 166 -20.10 0.32 13.36
CA ASN A 166 -21.22 -0.11 12.55
C ASN A 166 -22.21 -1.01 13.31
N VAL A 167 -21.74 -1.81 14.26
CA VAL A 167 -22.55 -2.81 14.97
C VAL A 167 -22.89 -2.33 16.38
N HIS A 168 -21.88 -2.05 17.19
CA HIS A 168 -22.07 -1.83 18.63
C HIS A 168 -22.46 -0.39 18.99
N LEU A 169 -21.96 0.61 18.25
CA LEU A 169 -22.33 2.02 18.48
C LEU A 169 -23.79 2.33 18.11
N LYS A 170 -24.38 1.65 17.11
CA LYS A 170 -25.80 1.86 16.72
C LYS A 170 -26.79 1.42 17.80
N GLY A 171 -26.45 0.43 18.62
CA GLY A 171 -27.28 -0.04 19.73
C GLY A 171 -27.24 0.85 20.98
N VAL A 172 -26.16 1.63 21.15
CA VAL A 172 -25.81 2.30 22.41
C VAL A 172 -25.86 3.84 22.27
N THR A 173 -26.37 4.38 21.16
CA THR A 173 -26.43 5.83 20.88
C THR A 173 -27.19 6.66 21.93
N GLN A 174 -27.98 6.02 22.79
CA GLN A 174 -28.72 6.68 23.87
C GLN A 174 -27.82 7.09 25.05
N TYR A 175 -26.61 6.54 25.16
CA TYR A 175 -25.72 6.74 26.30
C TYR A 175 -24.56 7.69 25.97
N LYS A 176 -24.16 8.52 26.95
CA LYS A 176 -23.04 9.47 26.80
C LYS A 176 -21.71 8.82 26.45
N ILE A 177 -21.52 7.54 26.79
CA ILE A 177 -20.33 6.76 26.45
C ILE A 177 -20.21 6.61 24.93
N ALA A 178 -21.32 6.42 24.22
CA ALA A 178 -21.33 6.31 22.77
C ALA A 178 -20.88 7.62 22.09
N ASP A 179 -21.32 8.79 22.58
CA ASP A 179 -20.85 10.10 22.05
C ASP A 179 -19.35 10.29 22.29
N MET A 180 -18.85 9.90 23.48
CA MET A 180 -17.41 9.99 23.78
C MET A 180 -16.57 9.10 22.85
N ILE A 181 -17.02 7.88 22.59
CA ILE A 181 -16.32 6.95 21.68
C ILE A 181 -16.44 7.41 20.23
N GLN A 182 -17.60 7.91 19.81
CA GLN A 182 -17.77 8.44 18.46
C GLN A 182 -16.84 9.63 18.18
N ARG A 183 -16.58 10.48 19.18
CA ARG A 183 -15.57 11.53 19.10
C ARG A 183 -14.14 11.02 19.10
N SER A 184 -13.86 9.86 19.70
CA SER A 184 -12.51 9.28 19.73
C SER A 184 -12.16 8.50 18.46
N VAL A 185 -13.14 7.94 17.73
CA VAL A 185 -12.95 7.23 16.45
C VAL A 185 -12.08 7.99 15.43
N PRO A 186 -12.34 9.27 15.08
CA PRO A 186 -11.49 9.97 14.12
C PRO A 186 -10.06 10.19 14.64
N THR A 187 -9.90 10.31 15.96
CA THR A 187 -8.58 10.44 16.58
C THR A 187 -7.82 9.12 16.52
N THR A 188 -8.47 7.98 16.77
CA THR A 188 -7.84 6.65 16.64
C THR A 188 -7.55 6.30 15.19
N GLN A 189 -8.41 6.67 14.23
CA GLN A 189 -8.12 6.53 12.79
C GLN A 189 -6.87 7.32 12.38
N LYS A 190 -6.73 8.56 12.85
CA LYS A 190 -5.51 9.36 12.62
C LYS A 190 -4.28 8.71 13.24
N ALA A 191 -4.39 8.22 14.47
CA ALA A 191 -3.28 7.52 15.14
C ALA A 191 -2.85 6.26 14.39
N ILE A 192 -3.81 5.48 13.85
CA ILE A 192 -3.51 4.32 12.99
C ILE A 192 -2.81 4.78 11.71
N ALA A 193 -3.31 5.80 11.04
CA ALA A 193 -2.67 6.33 9.82
C ALA A 193 -1.24 6.81 10.08
N GLU A 194 -0.99 7.53 11.18
CA GLU A 194 0.35 7.98 11.57
C GLU A 194 1.28 6.81 11.92
N ALA A 195 0.79 5.80 12.64
CA ALA A 195 1.57 4.61 12.98
C ALA A 195 1.98 3.82 11.73
N VAL A 196 1.05 3.63 10.79
CA VAL A 196 1.30 2.93 9.53
C VAL A 196 2.28 3.71 8.65
N MET A 197 2.17 5.04 8.61
CA MET A 197 3.17 5.88 7.92
C MET A 197 4.56 5.79 8.58
N SER A 198 4.63 5.67 9.90
CA SER A 198 5.91 5.44 10.61
C SER A 198 6.53 4.09 10.27
N ASP A 199 5.72 3.03 10.20
CA ASP A 199 6.19 1.70 9.79
C ASP A 199 6.64 1.71 8.32
N LEU A 200 5.92 2.42 7.44
CA LEU A 200 6.34 2.64 6.04
C LEU A 200 7.67 3.39 5.96
N ASN A 201 7.85 4.47 6.73
CA ASN A 201 9.12 5.22 6.74
C ASN A 201 10.29 4.36 7.24
N THR A 202 10.04 3.50 8.23
CA THR A 202 11.04 2.53 8.71
C THR A 202 11.39 1.51 7.61
N TRP A 203 10.39 1.06 6.87
CA TRP A 203 10.59 0.19 5.72
C TRP A 203 11.36 0.89 4.59
N LEU A 204 11.02 2.14 4.27
CA LEU A 204 11.75 2.95 3.28
C LEU A 204 13.21 3.21 3.67
N TYR A 205 13.50 3.28 4.97
CA TYR A 205 14.87 3.36 5.47
C TYR A 205 15.62 2.04 5.25
N ARG A 206 15.02 0.89 5.60
CA ARG A 206 15.62 -0.42 5.33
C ARG A 206 15.83 -0.65 3.83
N ILE A 207 14.86 -0.29 3.00
CA ILE A 207 14.99 -0.38 1.55
C ILE A 207 16.15 0.46 1.04
N ARG A 208 16.44 1.61 1.64
CA ARG A 208 17.60 2.40 1.26
C ARG A 208 18.90 1.64 1.50
N GLU A 209 19.09 1.06 2.69
CA GLU A 209 20.28 0.25 3.00
C GLU A 209 20.39 -0.96 2.05
N MET A 210 19.27 -1.63 1.80
CA MET A 210 19.21 -2.77 0.88
C MET A 210 19.37 -2.37 -0.59
N SER A 211 19.06 -1.13 -0.97
CA SER A 211 19.13 -0.69 -2.36
C SER A 211 20.56 -0.64 -2.88
N GLN A 212 21.53 -0.23 -2.05
CA GLN A 212 22.94 -0.28 -2.45
C GLN A 212 23.36 -1.70 -2.84
N TYR A 213 23.08 -2.66 -1.96
CA TYR A 213 23.40 -4.06 -2.20
C TYR A 213 22.59 -4.67 -3.36
N LEU A 214 21.34 -4.24 -3.57
CA LEU A 214 20.58 -4.59 -4.77
C LEU A 214 21.25 -4.08 -6.05
N GLY A 215 21.82 -2.88 -6.01
CA GLY A 215 22.60 -2.30 -7.10
C GLY A 215 23.87 -3.10 -7.40
N GLU A 216 24.61 -3.49 -6.37
CA GLU A 216 25.80 -4.35 -6.47
C GLU A 216 25.46 -5.67 -7.15
N ILE A 217 24.44 -6.37 -6.65
CA ILE A 217 23.95 -7.63 -7.23
C ILE A 217 23.53 -7.41 -8.69
N ALA A 218 22.80 -6.34 -9.00
CA ALA A 218 22.33 -6.07 -10.36
C ALA A 218 23.50 -5.84 -11.34
N LEU A 219 24.52 -5.08 -10.94
CA LEU A 219 25.73 -4.86 -11.73
C LEU A 219 26.52 -6.18 -11.90
N TYR A 220 26.70 -6.94 -10.82
CA TYR A 220 27.40 -8.21 -10.82
C TYR A 220 26.76 -9.23 -11.79
N HIS A 221 25.44 -9.39 -11.73
CA HIS A 221 24.73 -10.27 -12.66
C HIS A 221 24.80 -9.77 -14.10
N THR A 222 24.83 -8.46 -14.32
CA THR A 222 25.01 -7.90 -15.68
C THR A 222 26.40 -8.21 -16.21
N ASP A 223 27.44 -8.16 -15.36
CA ASP A 223 28.81 -8.51 -15.76
C ASP A 223 28.94 -10.01 -16.08
N LEU A 224 28.32 -10.87 -15.27
CA LEU A 224 28.18 -12.30 -15.57
C LEU A 224 27.46 -12.56 -16.90
N ARG A 225 26.38 -11.82 -17.20
CA ARG A 225 25.72 -11.90 -18.52
C ARG A 225 26.66 -11.50 -19.64
N LYS A 226 27.43 -10.42 -19.44
CA LYS A 226 28.40 -9.93 -20.42
C LYS A 226 29.51 -10.96 -20.69
N THR A 227 30.04 -11.63 -19.66
CA THR A 227 31.05 -12.69 -19.83
C THR A 227 30.47 -13.90 -20.55
N ARG A 228 29.28 -14.37 -20.16
CA ARG A 228 28.58 -15.45 -20.88
C ARG A 228 28.30 -15.11 -22.34
N HIS A 229 27.86 -13.88 -22.63
CA HIS A 229 27.61 -13.44 -24.01
C HIS A 229 28.89 -13.42 -24.84
N LYS A 230 30.03 -13.02 -24.26
CA LYS A 230 31.35 -13.11 -24.91
C LYS A 230 31.71 -14.56 -25.23
N GLU A 231 31.59 -15.48 -24.28
CA GLU A 231 31.83 -16.91 -24.50
C GLU A 231 30.91 -17.49 -25.59
N ARG A 232 29.63 -17.12 -25.59
CA ARG A 232 28.65 -17.53 -26.62
C ARG A 232 29.00 -16.96 -28.00
N THR A 233 29.51 -15.74 -28.06
CA THR A 233 29.97 -15.09 -29.29
C THR A 233 31.19 -15.78 -29.88
N GLU A 234 32.11 -16.25 -29.04
CA GLU A 234 33.28 -17.04 -29.46
C GLU A 234 32.86 -18.39 -30.07
N ILE A 235 31.82 -19.02 -29.51
CA ILE A 235 31.27 -20.29 -30.02
C ILE A 235 30.48 -20.08 -31.31
N SER A 236 29.76 -18.96 -31.43
CA SER A 236 28.89 -18.66 -32.57
C SER A 236 29.04 -17.20 -33.02
N PRO A 237 29.81 -16.92 -34.11
CA PRO A 237 30.08 -15.56 -34.56
C PRO A 237 28.83 -14.80 -35.06
N TYR A 238 27.73 -15.52 -35.30
CA TYR A 238 26.42 -14.91 -35.58
C TYR A 238 25.84 -14.17 -34.36
N LEU A 239 26.12 -14.64 -33.13
CA LEU A 239 25.64 -14.00 -31.90
C LEU A 239 26.36 -12.68 -31.60
N GLY A 240 27.57 -12.50 -32.13
CA GLY A 240 28.32 -11.23 -32.02
C GLY A 240 27.66 -10.06 -32.74
N GLN A 241 26.67 -10.30 -33.61
CA GLN A 241 25.89 -9.24 -34.26
C GLN A 241 24.80 -8.67 -33.36
N PHE A 242 24.45 -9.40 -32.29
CA PHE A 242 23.42 -8.97 -31.34
C PHE A 242 24.06 -8.39 -30.09
N LYS A 243 23.59 -7.19 -29.71
CA LYS A 243 24.03 -6.50 -28.50
C LYS A 243 23.46 -7.18 -27.24
N LEU A 244 24.11 -6.95 -26.11
CA LEU A 244 23.57 -7.25 -24.79
C LEU A 244 22.21 -6.53 -24.61
N ASN A 245 21.21 -7.19 -24.01
CA ASN A 245 19.80 -6.76 -23.94
C ASN A 245 19.02 -6.85 -25.27
N SER A 246 19.58 -7.44 -26.33
CA SER A 246 18.79 -7.79 -27.52
C SER A 246 17.81 -8.90 -27.18
N ALA A 247 16.62 -8.90 -27.82
CA ALA A 247 15.61 -9.93 -27.60
C ALA A 247 16.15 -11.37 -27.77
N ILE A 248 17.15 -11.56 -28.64
CA ILE A 248 17.78 -12.88 -28.88
C ILE A 248 18.70 -13.28 -27.72
N GLU A 249 19.37 -12.32 -27.08
CA GLU A 249 20.22 -12.57 -25.91
C GLU A 249 19.36 -12.84 -24.67
N LEU A 250 18.31 -12.05 -24.44
CA LEU A 250 17.35 -12.25 -23.35
C LEU A 250 16.69 -13.64 -23.41
N VAL A 251 16.22 -14.07 -24.58
CA VAL A 251 15.65 -15.42 -24.77
C VAL A 251 16.69 -16.52 -24.52
N SER A 252 17.97 -16.25 -24.84
CA SER A 252 19.05 -17.22 -24.61
C SER A 252 19.44 -17.33 -23.13
N ASP A 253 19.09 -16.34 -22.31
CA ASP A 253 19.38 -16.30 -20.87
C ASP A 253 18.15 -16.61 -19.99
N GLU A 254 17.00 -16.96 -20.57
CA GLU A 254 15.76 -17.32 -19.85
C GLU A 254 15.97 -18.45 -18.81
N SER A 255 16.90 -19.38 -19.05
CA SER A 255 17.21 -20.47 -18.11
C SER A 255 17.97 -20.03 -16.86
N GLU A 256 18.55 -18.83 -16.88
CA GLU A 256 19.37 -18.26 -15.80
C GLU A 256 18.74 -16.96 -15.24
N GLU A 257 17.43 -16.74 -15.47
CA GLU A 257 16.71 -15.60 -14.90
C GLU A 257 16.80 -15.60 -13.38
N TYR A 258 17.46 -14.56 -12.86
CA TYR A 258 17.68 -14.33 -11.45
C TYR A 258 16.73 -13.21 -10.97
N ASP A 259 15.80 -13.54 -10.08
CA ASP A 259 14.88 -12.53 -9.51
C ASP A 259 15.63 -11.66 -8.51
N LEU A 260 16.15 -10.54 -8.98
CA LEU A 260 16.91 -9.55 -8.19
C LEU A 260 16.21 -9.13 -6.88
N LEU A 261 14.88 -9.25 -6.77
CA LEU A 261 14.11 -8.85 -5.58
C LEU A 261 13.79 -10.01 -4.61
N GLN A 262 13.95 -11.26 -5.05
CA GLN A 262 13.66 -12.47 -4.27
C GLN A 262 14.78 -13.49 -4.42
N ASN A 263 15.84 -13.28 -3.65
CA ASN A 263 17.02 -14.15 -3.62
C ASN A 263 17.21 -14.79 -2.24
N GLU A 264 18.08 -15.80 -2.16
CA GLU A 264 18.47 -16.44 -0.90
C GLU A 264 19.09 -15.44 0.09
N GLU A 265 19.73 -14.39 -0.43
CA GLU A 265 20.41 -13.34 0.37
C GLU A 265 19.54 -12.10 0.60
N LEU A 266 18.51 -11.87 -0.23
CA LEU A 266 17.71 -10.64 -0.21
C LEU A 266 16.23 -10.90 -0.49
N GLN A 267 15.38 -10.64 0.51
CA GLN A 267 13.92 -10.63 0.36
C GLN A 267 13.37 -9.23 0.66
N VAL A 268 12.96 -8.50 -0.39
CA VAL A 268 12.24 -7.24 -0.20
C VAL A 268 10.78 -7.55 0.13
N ASP A 269 10.42 -7.46 1.41
CA ASP A 269 9.04 -7.60 1.86
C ASP A 269 8.26 -6.31 1.58
N PHE A 270 7.31 -6.34 0.65
CA PHE A 270 6.45 -5.18 0.33
C PHE A 270 5.20 -5.10 1.21
N THR A 271 5.02 -6.00 2.18
CA THR A 271 3.86 -6.03 3.09
C THR A 271 3.59 -4.66 3.75
N PRO A 272 4.59 -3.94 4.29
CA PRO A 272 4.34 -2.63 4.91
C PRO A 272 3.78 -1.59 3.93
N LEU A 273 4.22 -1.62 2.67
CA LEU A 273 3.70 -0.74 1.62
C LEU A 273 2.24 -1.09 1.29
N PHE A 274 1.94 -2.38 1.12
CA PHE A 274 0.58 -2.82 0.82
C PHE A 274 -0.40 -2.57 1.97
N GLU A 275 0.03 -2.79 3.22
CA GLU A 275 -0.77 -2.48 4.41
C GLU A 275 -1.08 -0.98 4.45
N CYS A 276 -0.07 -0.13 4.23
CA CYS A 276 -0.24 1.31 4.18
C CYS A 276 -1.19 1.75 3.07
N LEU A 277 -0.99 1.23 1.86
CA LEU A 277 -1.86 1.48 0.72
C LEU A 277 -3.31 1.09 1.02
N HIS A 278 -3.53 -0.09 1.59
CA HIS A 278 -4.86 -0.59 1.89
C HIS A 278 -5.57 0.24 2.97
N ILE A 279 -4.86 0.63 4.03
CA ILE A 279 -5.41 1.45 5.12
C ILE A 279 -5.73 2.87 4.63
N HIS A 280 -4.87 3.49 3.83
CA HIS A 280 -5.18 4.80 3.25
C HIS A 280 -6.32 4.75 2.24
N ARG A 281 -6.52 3.61 1.56
CA ARG A 281 -7.66 3.37 0.68
C ARG A 281 -8.96 3.23 1.45
N SER A 282 -9.00 2.48 2.55
CA SER A 282 -10.20 2.36 3.38
C SER A 282 -10.56 3.68 4.07
N LEU A 283 -9.57 4.49 4.44
CA LEU A 283 -9.78 5.83 5.00
C LEU A 283 -10.15 6.90 3.95
N GLY A 284 -10.03 6.61 2.65
CA GLY A 284 -10.32 7.57 1.58
C GLY A 284 -9.28 8.70 1.44
N HIS A 285 -8.07 8.54 1.98
CA HIS A 285 -7.00 9.55 1.98
C HIS A 285 -5.85 9.24 1.00
N MET A 286 -6.15 8.53 -0.09
CA MET A 286 -5.15 8.06 -1.07
C MET A 286 -4.36 9.20 -1.73
N ASP A 287 -5.02 10.31 -2.08
CA ASP A 287 -4.33 11.41 -2.77
C ASP A 287 -3.28 12.08 -1.89
N ARG A 288 -3.60 12.23 -0.59
CA ARG A 288 -2.63 12.73 0.39
C ARG A 288 -1.44 11.79 0.54
N PHE A 289 -1.71 10.48 0.62
CA PHE A 289 -0.68 9.45 0.72
C PHE A 289 0.27 9.46 -0.48
N ARG A 290 -0.26 9.57 -1.71
CA ARG A 290 0.55 9.67 -2.95
C ARG A 290 1.52 10.84 -2.89
N VAL A 291 1.05 12.02 -2.46
CA VAL A 291 1.89 13.22 -2.34
C VAL A 291 2.97 13.05 -1.28
N GLU A 292 2.61 12.54 -0.10
CA GLU A 292 3.56 12.30 0.99
C GLU A 292 4.63 11.26 0.58
N TYR A 293 4.22 10.15 -0.05
CA TYR A 293 5.13 9.13 -0.58
C TYR A 293 6.08 9.71 -1.64
N ALA A 294 5.55 10.43 -2.63
CA ALA A 294 6.37 11.04 -3.68
C ALA A 294 7.39 12.04 -3.13
N ASN A 295 6.99 12.83 -2.13
CA ASN A 295 7.90 13.77 -1.45
C ASN A 295 8.98 13.07 -0.64
N THR A 296 8.65 11.98 0.07
CA THR A 296 9.64 11.18 0.80
C THR A 296 10.66 10.57 -0.16
N ARG A 297 10.22 10.02 -1.30
CA ARG A 297 11.15 9.45 -2.30
C ARG A 297 12.03 10.52 -2.98
N ARG A 298 11.51 11.73 -3.23
CA ARG A 298 12.33 12.87 -3.72
C ARG A 298 13.42 13.25 -2.71
N ARG A 299 13.08 13.35 -1.42
CA ARG A 299 14.07 13.63 -0.37
C ARG A 299 15.09 12.52 -0.23
N GLN A 300 14.68 11.26 -0.37
CA GLN A 300 15.62 10.14 -0.33
C GLN A 300 16.61 10.20 -1.49
N LYS A 301 16.16 10.53 -2.70
CA LYS A 301 17.07 10.81 -3.84
C LYS A 301 18.10 11.88 -3.48
N GLU A 302 17.68 13.02 -2.93
CA GLU A 302 18.60 14.10 -2.56
C GLU A 302 19.64 13.67 -1.52
N LEU A 303 19.28 12.72 -0.65
CA LEU A 303 20.18 12.18 0.38
C LEU A 303 21.10 11.06 -0.12
N LEU A 304 20.84 10.50 -1.31
CA LEU A 304 21.68 9.47 -1.93
C LEU A 304 22.86 10.08 -2.69
N LEU A 305 22.67 11.26 -3.28
CA LEU A 305 23.71 11.88 -4.09
C LEU A 305 24.74 12.59 -3.19
N PRO A 306 26.02 12.17 -3.20
CA PRO A 306 27.07 12.81 -2.42
C PRO A 306 27.39 14.21 -2.99
N ALA A 307 27.91 15.09 -2.14
CA ALA A 307 28.26 16.46 -2.54
C ALA A 307 29.53 16.54 -3.42
N SER A 308 30.38 15.52 -3.38
CA SER A 308 31.61 15.42 -4.19
C SER A 308 32.05 13.96 -4.27
N ILE A 309 32.70 13.57 -5.37
CA ILE A 309 33.22 12.22 -5.60
C ILE A 309 34.71 12.32 -5.89
N THR A 310 35.50 11.41 -5.32
CA THR A 310 36.95 11.29 -5.59
C THR A 310 37.19 10.09 -6.49
N LEU A 311 37.65 10.32 -7.73
CA LEU A 311 37.91 9.24 -8.71
C LEU A 311 39.31 8.60 -8.59
N ILE A 312 40.13 9.05 -7.63
CA ILE A 312 41.56 8.67 -7.50
C ILE A 312 41.80 7.57 -6.45
N ASP A 313 40.76 7.08 -5.74
CA ASP A 313 40.94 5.94 -4.83
C ASP A 313 41.36 4.68 -5.61
N GLU A 314 42.23 3.84 -5.00
CA GLU A 314 42.95 2.74 -5.65
C GLU A 314 42.04 1.76 -6.43
N ASP A 315 40.75 1.69 -6.09
CA ASP A 315 39.75 0.81 -6.72
C ASP A 315 38.55 1.53 -7.37
N GLY A 316 38.48 2.87 -7.34
CA GLY A 316 37.30 3.60 -7.84
C GLY A 316 36.00 3.33 -7.04
N ALA A 317 36.12 2.90 -5.78
CA ALA A 317 35.02 2.48 -4.92
C ALA A 317 33.93 3.55 -4.73
N SER A 318 34.31 4.84 -4.74
CA SER A 318 33.38 5.96 -4.61
C SER A 318 32.40 6.05 -5.80
N LEU A 319 32.89 5.85 -7.02
CA LEU A 319 32.08 5.79 -8.24
C LEU A 319 31.23 4.52 -8.26
N HIS A 320 31.81 3.39 -7.83
CA HIS A 320 31.10 2.13 -7.76
C HIS A 320 29.88 2.23 -6.84
N ASN A 321 30.08 2.70 -5.60
CA ASN A 321 29.03 2.92 -4.62
C ASN A 321 27.94 3.87 -5.13
N LEU A 322 28.33 4.98 -5.79
CA LEU A 322 27.35 5.91 -6.37
C LEU A 322 26.46 5.19 -7.39
N LEU A 323 27.07 4.49 -8.35
CA LEU A 323 26.33 3.82 -9.42
C LEU A 323 25.45 2.69 -8.88
N GLU A 324 25.93 1.95 -7.87
CA GLU A 324 25.15 0.92 -7.17
C GLU A 324 23.95 1.50 -6.44
N GLU A 325 24.14 2.55 -5.63
CA GLU A 325 23.04 3.23 -4.93
C GLU A 325 21.99 3.77 -5.92
N MET A 326 22.45 4.36 -7.03
CA MET A 326 21.57 4.87 -8.08
C MET A 326 20.79 3.74 -8.77
N ALA A 327 21.47 2.65 -9.15
CA ALA A 327 20.84 1.49 -9.79
C ALA A 327 19.80 0.86 -8.86
N GLY A 328 20.18 0.62 -7.61
CA GLY A 328 19.30 0.06 -6.58
C GLY A 328 18.05 0.87 -6.35
N PHE A 329 18.19 2.19 -6.20
CA PHE A 329 17.06 3.10 -6.03
C PHE A 329 16.11 3.03 -7.24
N ALA A 330 16.64 3.10 -8.46
CA ALA A 330 15.83 3.08 -9.68
C ALA A 330 15.11 1.73 -9.89
N ILE A 331 15.77 0.61 -9.59
CA ILE A 331 15.19 -0.73 -9.66
C ILE A 331 14.03 -0.87 -8.64
N VAL A 332 14.21 -0.37 -7.42
CA VAL A 332 13.14 -0.38 -6.40
C VAL A 332 11.96 0.49 -6.84
N GLU A 333 12.20 1.67 -7.42
CA GLU A 333 11.10 2.51 -7.93
C GLU A 333 10.34 1.82 -9.08
N ARG A 334 11.05 1.26 -10.06
CA ARG A 334 10.43 0.57 -11.20
C ARG A 334 9.65 -0.67 -10.76
N SER A 335 10.19 -1.44 -9.81
CA SER A 335 9.50 -2.62 -9.27
C SER A 335 8.29 -2.24 -8.43
N THR A 336 8.37 -1.17 -7.63
CA THR A 336 7.23 -0.62 -6.89
C THR A 336 6.14 -0.16 -7.84
N MET A 337 6.49 0.51 -8.94
CA MET A 337 5.55 0.94 -9.98
C MET A 337 4.88 -0.25 -10.68
N LYS A 338 5.64 -1.30 -11.03
CA LYS A 338 5.08 -2.52 -11.65
C LYS A 338 4.07 -3.23 -10.73
N ARG A 339 4.31 -3.24 -9.41
CA ARG A 339 3.41 -3.87 -8.42
C ARG A 339 2.21 -2.98 -8.04
N VAL A 340 2.41 -1.66 -7.98
CA VAL A 340 1.38 -0.69 -7.61
C VAL A 340 1.35 0.48 -8.61
N PRO A 341 0.74 0.30 -9.79
CA PRO A 341 0.69 1.35 -10.82
C PRO A 341 -0.13 2.57 -10.37
N ASP A 342 -1.06 2.38 -9.43
CA ASP A 342 -1.90 3.45 -8.90
C ASP A 342 -1.14 4.41 -7.96
N LEU A 343 0.07 4.07 -7.50
CA LEU A 343 0.79 4.88 -6.51
C LEU A 343 1.51 6.07 -7.16
N ARG A 344 2.11 5.86 -8.33
CA ARG A 344 2.95 6.85 -9.02
C ARG A 344 2.91 6.66 -10.53
N SER A 345 3.01 7.75 -11.28
CA SER A 345 3.05 7.67 -12.74
C SER A 345 4.44 7.26 -13.23
N SER A 346 4.51 6.65 -14.43
CA SER A 346 5.81 6.36 -15.08
C SER A 346 6.61 7.64 -15.29
N VAL A 347 5.94 8.71 -15.69
CA VAL A 347 6.56 10.02 -15.95
C VAL A 347 7.28 10.55 -14.71
N ASP A 348 6.66 10.45 -13.52
CA ASP A 348 7.30 10.90 -12.27
C ASP A 348 8.59 10.10 -11.95
N VAL A 349 8.63 8.81 -12.28
CA VAL A 349 9.79 7.94 -12.05
C VAL A 349 10.89 8.26 -13.07
N ASP A 350 10.52 8.46 -14.33
CA ASP A 350 11.45 8.80 -15.41
C ASP A 350 12.06 10.19 -15.20
N GLU A 351 11.28 11.20 -14.77
CA GLU A 351 11.81 12.53 -14.39
C GLU A 351 12.78 12.47 -13.20
N LEU A 352 12.49 11.62 -12.20
CA LEU A 352 13.40 11.43 -11.08
C LEU A 352 14.73 10.84 -11.54
N TRP A 353 14.66 9.84 -12.41
CA TRP A 353 15.80 9.17 -13.02
C TRP A 353 16.65 10.15 -13.82
N ASP A 354 16.06 10.89 -14.76
CA ASP A 354 16.77 11.84 -15.61
C ASP A 354 17.52 12.88 -14.78
N SER A 355 16.88 13.42 -13.75
CA SER A 355 17.52 14.37 -12.85
C SER A 355 18.63 13.72 -11.99
N MET A 356 18.53 12.42 -11.64
CA MET A 356 19.65 11.71 -10.99
C MET A 356 20.83 11.53 -11.94
N CYS A 357 20.59 11.15 -13.20
CA CYS A 357 21.63 11.02 -14.21
C CYS A 357 22.36 12.34 -14.47
N GLN A 358 21.62 13.45 -14.58
CA GLN A 358 22.22 14.78 -14.76
C GLN A 358 23.14 15.16 -13.60
N THR A 359 22.68 14.98 -12.36
CA THR A 359 23.52 15.29 -11.18
C THR A 359 24.74 14.38 -11.10
N ALA A 360 24.59 13.08 -11.38
CA ALA A 360 25.70 12.14 -11.41
C ALA A 360 26.75 12.53 -12.48
N VAL A 361 26.31 12.85 -13.70
CA VAL A 361 27.22 13.28 -14.77
C VAL A 361 27.97 14.57 -14.40
N ILE A 362 27.32 15.53 -13.75
CA ILE A 362 28.00 16.74 -13.26
C ILE A 362 29.07 16.38 -12.22
N LEU A 363 28.74 15.57 -11.21
CA LEU A 363 29.67 15.14 -10.17
C LEU A 363 30.87 14.37 -10.74
N ILE A 364 30.62 13.44 -11.67
CA ILE A 364 31.68 12.66 -12.31
C ILE A 364 32.53 13.57 -13.21
N SER A 365 31.93 14.55 -13.92
CA SER A 365 32.67 15.50 -14.76
C SER A 365 33.60 16.41 -13.94
N GLU A 366 33.15 16.86 -12.77
CA GLU A 366 33.97 17.65 -11.85
C GLU A 366 35.17 16.84 -11.36
N ALA A 367 34.92 15.61 -10.91
CA ALA A 367 35.97 14.72 -10.44
C ALA A 367 36.89 14.24 -11.57
N LEU A 368 36.39 14.22 -12.81
CA LEU A 368 37.14 13.78 -13.98
C LEU A 368 38.39 14.65 -14.15
N HIS A 369 38.33 15.95 -13.85
CA HIS A 369 39.47 16.85 -14.01
C HIS A 369 40.74 16.41 -13.28
N GLU A 370 40.62 15.65 -12.19
CA GLU A 370 41.76 15.18 -11.39
C GLU A 370 42.40 13.89 -11.94
N VAL A 371 41.76 13.22 -12.91
CA VAL A 371 42.24 11.97 -13.49
C VAL A 371 43.16 12.23 -14.69
N ASP A 372 44.44 11.91 -14.55
CA ASP A 372 45.46 12.03 -15.60
C ASP A 372 45.92 10.67 -16.20
N ASN A 373 45.43 9.54 -15.66
CA ASN A 373 45.80 8.21 -16.15
C ASN A 373 44.78 7.66 -17.17
N ALA A 374 45.27 7.28 -18.35
CA ALA A 374 44.47 6.68 -19.42
C ALA A 374 43.83 5.32 -19.02
N GLU A 375 44.51 4.52 -18.19
CA GLU A 375 43.98 3.23 -17.72
C GLU A 375 42.81 3.40 -16.74
N SER A 376 42.89 4.39 -15.85
CA SER A 376 41.80 4.71 -14.92
C SER A 376 40.55 5.20 -15.66
N LEU A 377 40.71 5.96 -16.76
CA LEU A 377 39.59 6.35 -17.62
C LEU A 377 38.90 5.15 -18.27
N LEU A 378 39.66 4.13 -18.69
CA LEU A 378 39.09 2.90 -19.24
C LEU A 378 38.29 2.13 -18.18
N LYS A 379 38.79 2.04 -16.94
CA LYS A 379 38.04 1.43 -15.83
C LYS A 379 36.72 2.17 -15.58
N ILE A 380 36.76 3.51 -15.51
CA ILE A 380 35.57 4.36 -15.33
C ILE A 380 34.58 4.14 -16.48
N LYS A 381 35.06 4.12 -17.73
CA LYS A 381 34.25 3.85 -18.91
C LYS A 381 33.55 2.49 -18.82
N ASN A 382 34.28 1.45 -18.43
CA ASN A 382 33.73 0.10 -18.33
C ASN A 382 32.64 -0.01 -17.24
N LEU A 383 32.84 0.65 -16.10
CA LEU A 383 31.84 0.71 -15.03
C LEU A 383 30.57 1.46 -15.48
N ILE A 384 30.73 2.59 -16.17
CA ILE A 384 29.58 3.35 -16.70
C ILE A 384 28.86 2.55 -17.78
N ALA A 385 29.59 1.92 -18.71
CA ALA A 385 28.99 1.09 -19.75
C ALA A 385 28.22 -0.11 -19.15
N LEU A 386 28.77 -0.76 -18.12
CA LEU A 386 28.09 -1.83 -17.39
C LEU A 386 26.80 -1.30 -16.74
N PHE A 387 26.88 -0.16 -16.06
CA PHE A 387 25.71 0.50 -15.46
C PHE A 387 24.63 0.85 -16.49
N MET A 388 25.01 1.42 -17.64
CA MET A 388 24.07 1.72 -18.72
C MET A 388 23.40 0.44 -19.24
N GLN A 389 24.14 -0.65 -19.38
CA GLN A 389 23.62 -1.96 -19.78
C GLN A 389 22.62 -2.51 -18.76
N THR A 390 22.94 -2.45 -17.47
CA THR A 390 22.03 -2.88 -16.39
C THR A 390 20.73 -2.07 -16.41
N MET A 391 20.82 -0.75 -16.57
CA MET A 391 19.63 0.12 -16.54
C MET A 391 18.76 0.00 -17.79
N ASN A 392 19.36 -0.28 -18.95
CA ASN A 392 18.61 -0.59 -20.18
C ASN A 392 17.76 -1.85 -20.04
N THR A 393 18.17 -2.86 -19.26
CA THR A 393 17.35 -4.05 -18.98
C THR A 393 16.04 -3.70 -18.25
N TRP A 394 16.00 -2.57 -17.54
CA TRP A 394 14.84 -2.08 -16.80
C TRP A 394 14.04 -1.00 -17.53
N ASP A 395 14.28 -0.82 -18.83
CA ASP A 395 13.64 0.16 -19.72
C ASP A 395 13.88 1.64 -19.31
N PHE A 396 14.98 1.94 -18.63
CA PHE A 396 15.36 3.32 -18.35
C PHE A 396 16.14 3.94 -19.52
N HIS A 397 15.84 5.20 -19.84
CA HIS A 397 16.56 5.94 -20.86
C HIS A 397 17.91 6.43 -20.30
N VAL A 398 19.01 6.21 -21.04
CA VAL A 398 20.38 6.47 -20.53
C VAL A 398 21.16 7.47 -21.38
N GLY A 399 20.48 8.26 -22.22
CA GLY A 399 21.14 9.17 -23.18
C GLY A 399 22.09 10.21 -22.54
N VAL A 400 21.86 10.62 -21.29
CA VAL A 400 22.77 11.54 -20.58
C VAL A 400 24.17 10.93 -20.40
N PHE A 401 24.26 9.62 -20.19
CA PHE A 401 25.55 8.94 -20.09
C PHE A 401 26.16 8.65 -21.47
N ASP A 402 25.37 8.47 -22.54
CA ASP A 402 25.89 8.40 -23.90
C ASP A 402 26.65 9.69 -24.26
N ASP A 403 26.05 10.85 -23.97
CA ASP A 403 26.70 12.15 -24.16
C ASP A 403 27.95 12.29 -23.27
N PHE A 404 27.91 11.77 -22.05
CA PHE A 404 29.06 11.77 -21.14
C PHE A 404 30.19 10.86 -21.62
N LEU A 405 29.89 9.70 -22.21
CA LEU A 405 30.90 8.82 -22.82
C LEU A 405 31.66 9.56 -23.93
N LEU A 406 31.01 10.44 -24.69
CA LEU A 406 31.69 11.30 -25.68
C LEU A 406 32.69 12.26 -25.03
N ILE A 407 32.34 12.83 -23.86
CA ILE A 407 33.23 13.71 -23.10
C ILE A 407 34.43 12.92 -22.58
N LEU A 408 34.20 11.73 -22.00
CA LEU A 408 35.26 10.82 -21.56
C LEU A 408 36.20 10.45 -22.71
N PHE A 409 35.63 10.17 -23.88
CA PHE A 409 36.40 9.82 -25.07
C PHE A 409 37.29 10.97 -25.57
N ARG A 410 36.78 12.20 -25.62
CA ARG A 410 37.60 13.38 -25.97
C ARG A 410 38.74 13.56 -24.99
N LYS A 411 38.48 13.43 -23.69
CA LYS A 411 39.52 13.51 -22.67
C LYS A 411 40.55 12.37 -22.80
N TYR A 412 40.11 11.15 -23.07
CA TYR A 412 40.99 10.01 -23.32
C TYR A 412 41.89 10.26 -24.53
N ALA A 413 41.33 10.78 -25.63
CA ALA A 413 42.10 11.17 -26.81
C ALA A 413 43.15 12.24 -26.48
N ASP A 414 42.81 13.26 -25.68
CA ASP A 414 43.76 14.30 -25.27
C ASP A 414 44.90 13.76 -24.38
N LEU A 415 44.61 12.82 -23.47
CA LEU A 415 45.65 12.16 -22.68
C LEU A 415 46.54 11.25 -23.53
N LEU A 416 45.97 10.53 -24.49
CA LEU A 416 46.76 9.75 -25.45
C LEU A 416 47.66 10.64 -26.30
N LYS A 417 47.18 11.81 -26.74
CA LYS A 417 48.01 12.81 -27.44
C LYS A 417 49.19 13.29 -26.59
N LYS A 418 48.95 13.58 -25.30
CA LYS A 418 50.00 13.97 -24.35
C LYS A 418 51.03 12.86 -24.18
N ARG A 419 50.57 11.62 -23.94
CA ARG A 419 51.45 10.45 -23.80
C ARG A 419 52.30 10.22 -25.05
N PHE A 420 51.70 10.31 -26.24
CA PHE A 420 52.44 10.23 -27.50
C PHE A 420 53.52 11.31 -27.59
N SER A 421 53.21 12.55 -27.16
CA SER A 421 54.19 13.64 -27.15
C SER A 421 55.35 13.41 -26.16
N ASP A 422 55.10 12.72 -25.05
CA ASP A 422 56.12 12.39 -24.05
C ASP A 422 56.96 11.18 -24.50
N ASP A 423 56.32 10.13 -25.01
CA ASP A 423 56.96 8.91 -25.53
C ASP A 423 57.85 9.20 -26.76
N PHE A 424 57.47 10.15 -27.62
CA PHE A 424 58.28 10.61 -28.76
C PHE A 424 59.67 11.15 -28.35
N ARG A 425 59.92 11.45 -27.06
CA ARG A 425 61.25 11.84 -26.55
C ARG A 425 62.12 10.67 -26.10
N GLU A 426 61.57 9.48 -25.88
CA GLU A 426 62.33 8.31 -25.38
C GLU A 426 62.70 7.34 -26.52
N THR A 427 63.96 6.91 -26.55
CA THR A 427 64.55 6.12 -27.65
C THR A 427 64.52 4.63 -27.31
N ILE A 428 64.02 3.76 -28.21
CA ILE A 428 64.05 2.29 -28.05
C ILE A 428 64.98 1.64 -29.09
N GLU A 429 65.75 0.63 -28.65
CA GLU A 429 66.88 -0.01 -29.35
C GLU A 429 66.56 -1.34 -30.09
N GLU A 430 65.31 -1.68 -30.41
CA GLU A 430 64.97 -3.02 -30.94
C GLU A 430 64.61 -3.06 -32.45
N PHE A 431 65.55 -3.58 -33.25
CA PHE A 431 65.48 -3.69 -34.73
C PHE A 431 64.40 -4.65 -35.28
N ASP A 432 64.01 -5.68 -34.52
CA ASP A 432 63.00 -6.67 -34.97
C ASP A 432 61.56 -6.12 -34.90
N LYS A 433 61.28 -5.18 -33.97
CA LYS A 433 60.00 -4.46 -33.93
C LYS A 433 59.90 -3.42 -35.05
N VAL A 434 61.02 -2.87 -35.49
CA VAL A 434 61.11 -1.84 -36.54
C VAL A 434 60.62 -2.35 -37.91
N LEU A 435 60.94 -3.59 -38.28
CA LEU A 435 60.58 -4.16 -39.60
C LEU A 435 59.12 -4.63 -39.70
N ASN A 436 58.50 -5.08 -38.61
CA ASN A 436 57.09 -5.48 -38.60
C ASN A 436 56.13 -4.28 -38.50
N VAL A 437 56.65 -3.10 -38.11
CA VAL A 437 55.83 -1.95 -37.75
C VAL A 437 56.03 -0.75 -38.68
N SER A 438 57.20 -0.59 -39.30
CA SER A 438 57.34 0.37 -40.39
C SER A 438 56.57 -0.12 -41.62
N TRP A 439 55.80 0.76 -42.27
CA TRP A 439 55.15 0.50 -43.57
C TRP A 439 56.17 0.39 -44.73
N TYR A 440 57.36 -0.13 -44.45
CA TYR A 440 58.44 -0.30 -45.41
C TYR A 440 58.43 -1.73 -45.95
N SER A 441 58.08 -1.87 -47.23
CA SER A 441 58.27 -3.14 -47.95
C SER A 441 59.69 -3.18 -48.49
N PRO A 442 60.60 -4.05 -48.00
CA PRO A 442 61.95 -4.14 -48.53
C PRO A 442 61.94 -4.70 -49.96
N ASP A 443 62.70 -4.08 -50.86
CA ASP A 443 62.91 -4.56 -52.24
C ASP A 443 63.64 -5.93 -52.34
N LYS A 444 64.14 -6.48 -51.22
CA LYS A 444 64.86 -7.76 -51.17
C LYS A 444 64.33 -8.65 -50.04
N SER A 445 64.18 -9.95 -50.34
CA SER A 445 63.73 -10.98 -49.39
C SER A 445 64.72 -11.21 -48.23
N ARG A 446 64.20 -11.70 -47.10
CA ARG A 446 64.90 -11.96 -45.82
C ARG A 446 66.20 -12.77 -45.93
N GLU A 447 66.40 -13.49 -47.03
CA GLU A 447 67.49 -14.45 -47.22
C GLU A 447 68.73 -13.83 -47.90
N GLU A 448 68.65 -12.61 -48.45
CA GLU A 448 69.78 -11.94 -49.13
C GLU A 448 70.47 -10.84 -48.30
N GLN A 449 70.04 -10.60 -47.06
CA GLN A 449 70.57 -9.52 -46.23
C GLN A 449 71.76 -9.99 -45.37
N VAL A 450 72.96 -9.46 -45.66
CA VAL A 450 74.16 -9.68 -44.84
C VAL A 450 74.27 -8.54 -43.82
N PHE A 451 74.37 -8.89 -42.54
CA PHE A 451 74.61 -7.91 -41.47
C PHE A 451 76.06 -7.38 -41.55
N PRO A 452 76.30 -6.07 -41.32
CA PRO A 452 75.36 -5.02 -40.91
C PRO A 452 74.64 -4.34 -42.10
N CYS A 453 73.31 -4.33 -42.09
CA CYS A 453 72.49 -3.63 -43.08
C CYS A 453 72.17 -2.20 -42.62
N VAL A 454 72.48 -1.21 -43.46
CA VAL A 454 72.08 0.19 -43.26
C VAL A 454 70.72 0.39 -43.92
N LEU A 455 69.69 0.72 -43.13
CA LEU A 455 68.37 1.06 -43.64
C LEU A 455 68.36 2.49 -44.21
N PRO A 456 67.50 2.81 -45.20
CA PRO A 456 67.49 4.12 -45.85
C PRO A 456 66.95 5.24 -44.95
N PHE A 457 66.22 4.91 -43.88
CA PHE A 457 65.61 5.85 -42.94
C PHE A 457 66.33 5.87 -41.59
N SER A 458 66.20 6.99 -40.86
CA SER A 458 66.73 7.09 -39.50
C SER A 458 65.87 6.31 -38.49
N GLN A 459 66.42 6.03 -37.31
CA GLN A 459 65.73 5.36 -36.20
C GLN A 459 64.42 6.07 -35.79
N MET A 460 64.25 7.35 -36.12
CA MET A 460 63.02 8.11 -35.83
C MET A 460 61.79 7.56 -36.56
N TYR A 461 61.92 7.17 -37.83
CA TYR A 461 60.76 6.81 -38.65
C TYR A 461 60.03 5.54 -38.14
N PRO A 462 60.72 4.42 -37.86
CA PRO A 462 60.09 3.24 -37.31
C PRO A 462 59.48 3.44 -35.92
N LEU A 463 60.12 4.25 -35.06
CA LEU A 463 59.61 4.53 -33.72
C LEU A 463 58.27 5.27 -33.80
N CYS A 464 58.19 6.30 -34.64
CA CYS A 464 56.93 7.00 -34.88
C CYS A 464 55.84 6.06 -35.42
N CYS A 465 56.19 5.12 -36.30
CA CYS A 465 55.23 4.13 -36.81
C CYS A 465 54.72 3.20 -35.69
N ILE A 466 55.59 2.81 -34.75
CA ILE A 466 55.23 2.02 -33.57
C ILE A 466 54.28 2.80 -32.68
N ASP A 467 54.60 4.05 -32.40
CA ASP A 467 53.80 4.88 -31.51
C ASP A 467 52.44 5.21 -32.13
N ILE A 468 52.39 5.47 -33.44
CA ILE A 468 51.12 5.68 -34.17
C ILE A 468 50.28 4.39 -34.16
N ARG A 469 50.88 3.22 -34.37
CA ARG A 469 50.16 1.95 -34.36
C ARG A 469 49.67 1.58 -32.96
N ASN A 470 50.46 1.86 -31.92
CA ASN A 470 50.06 1.71 -30.52
C ASN A 470 48.94 2.68 -30.16
N PHE A 471 49.05 3.94 -30.59
CA PHE A 471 48.01 4.96 -30.43
C PHE A 471 46.71 4.50 -31.10
N LEU A 472 46.75 4.05 -32.35
CA LEU A 472 45.59 3.50 -33.06
C LEU A 472 44.98 2.31 -32.32
N ASN A 473 45.80 1.35 -31.88
CA ASN A 473 45.31 0.19 -31.15
C ASN A 473 44.63 0.58 -29.82
N GLN A 474 45.21 1.52 -29.07
CA GLN A 474 44.62 2.04 -27.82
C GLN A 474 43.34 2.83 -28.08
N PHE A 475 43.30 3.59 -29.17
CA PHE A 475 42.14 4.36 -29.60
C PHE A 475 40.99 3.44 -30.03
N TYR A 476 41.27 2.40 -30.83
CA TYR A 476 40.29 1.39 -31.21
C TYR A 476 39.89 0.48 -30.05
N PHE A 477 40.77 0.24 -29.08
CA PHE A 477 40.40 -0.46 -27.85
C PHE A 477 39.33 0.30 -27.08
N PHE A 478 39.44 1.63 -27.00
CA PHE A 478 38.38 2.46 -26.45
C PHE A 478 37.12 2.44 -27.33
N ALA A 479 37.23 2.38 -28.65
CA ALA A 479 36.08 2.40 -29.57
C ALA A 479 35.32 1.06 -29.68
N ASN A 480 36.01 -0.07 -29.53
CA ASN A 480 35.44 -1.41 -29.74
C ASN A 480 34.39 -1.80 -28.68
N ASP A 481 34.49 -1.24 -27.48
CA ASP A 481 33.52 -1.46 -26.41
C ASP A 481 32.35 -0.47 -26.53
N ASP A 482 31.23 -0.94 -27.07
CA ASP A 482 29.87 -0.40 -26.90
C ASP A 482 29.67 1.10 -27.21
N PHE A 483 30.40 1.68 -28.18
CA PHE A 483 30.23 3.09 -28.54
C PHE A 483 29.09 3.33 -29.54
N SER A 484 28.12 4.15 -29.16
CA SER A 484 26.93 4.49 -29.96
C SER A 484 27.23 5.37 -31.19
N HIS A 485 28.40 6.03 -31.22
CA HIS A 485 28.77 7.03 -32.25
C HIS A 485 30.08 6.71 -32.99
N PRO A 486 30.09 5.70 -33.89
CA PRO A 486 31.29 5.32 -34.65
C PRO A 486 31.81 6.41 -35.59
N SER A 487 30.93 7.27 -36.14
CA SER A 487 31.35 8.36 -37.03
C SER A 487 32.16 9.46 -36.33
N LEU A 488 31.82 9.75 -35.07
CA LEU A 488 32.54 10.75 -34.28
C LEU A 488 33.90 10.23 -33.83
N ILE A 489 34.02 8.92 -33.63
CA ILE A 489 35.30 8.25 -33.36
C ILE A 489 36.24 8.45 -34.56
N ASP A 490 35.75 8.21 -35.77
CA ASP A 490 36.56 8.38 -36.99
C ASP A 490 37.00 9.84 -37.19
N GLU A 491 36.11 10.81 -36.95
CA GLU A 491 36.42 12.24 -37.09
C GLU A 491 37.45 12.70 -36.05
N THR A 492 37.25 12.35 -34.79
CA THR A 492 38.19 12.71 -33.71
C THR A 492 39.54 12.00 -33.86
N LEU A 493 39.55 10.76 -34.37
CA LEU A 493 40.78 10.04 -34.70
C LEU A 493 41.55 10.74 -35.80
N ARG A 494 40.85 11.11 -36.89
CA ARG A 494 41.42 11.86 -38.00
C ARG A 494 42.03 13.17 -37.51
N ASP A 495 41.26 13.95 -36.75
CA ASP A 495 41.71 15.25 -36.25
C ASP A 495 42.90 15.10 -35.28
N ALA A 496 42.89 14.07 -34.43
CA ALA A 496 44.00 13.77 -33.52
C ALA A 496 45.27 13.32 -34.26
N LEU A 497 45.14 12.47 -35.27
CA LEU A 497 46.26 12.04 -36.11
C LEU A 497 46.81 13.21 -36.93
N ASP A 498 45.94 14.04 -37.50
CA ASP A 498 46.35 15.24 -38.25
C ASP A 498 47.12 16.21 -37.36
N GLU A 499 46.67 16.46 -36.13
CA GLU A 499 47.37 17.30 -35.15
C GLU A 499 48.73 16.70 -34.75
N LEU A 500 48.78 15.42 -34.41
CA LEU A 500 50.03 14.75 -34.02
C LEU A 500 51.05 14.71 -35.16
N LEU A 501 50.62 14.33 -36.37
CA LEU A 501 51.49 14.20 -37.53
C LEU A 501 51.94 15.56 -38.06
N SER A 502 51.05 16.56 -38.06
CA SER A 502 51.36 17.90 -38.57
C SER A 502 52.16 18.74 -37.58
N ASP A 503 51.68 18.85 -36.34
CA ASP A 503 52.19 19.87 -35.42
C ASP A 503 53.32 19.33 -34.53
N LYS A 504 53.45 18.00 -34.41
CA LYS A 504 54.57 17.39 -33.67
C LYS A 504 55.61 16.80 -34.61
N VAL A 505 55.23 15.87 -35.48
CA VAL A 505 56.20 15.17 -36.33
C VAL A 505 56.74 16.08 -37.44
N CYS A 506 55.85 16.72 -38.20
CA CYS A 506 56.23 17.64 -39.28
C CYS A 506 57.04 18.83 -38.75
N ASP A 507 56.55 19.55 -37.74
CA ASP A 507 57.23 20.73 -37.20
C ASP A 507 58.61 20.38 -36.59
N THR A 508 58.74 19.25 -35.88
CA THR A 508 60.06 18.81 -35.37
C THR A 508 61.04 18.53 -36.52
N LEU A 509 60.58 17.91 -37.60
CA LEU A 509 61.43 17.66 -38.78
C LEU A 509 61.81 18.96 -39.50
N VAL A 510 60.89 19.94 -39.57
CA VAL A 510 61.13 21.27 -40.14
C VAL A 510 62.10 22.09 -39.29
N GLU A 511 62.02 22.03 -37.95
CA GLU A 511 62.99 22.65 -37.06
C GLU A 511 64.39 22.06 -37.28
N ARG A 512 64.49 20.72 -37.42
CA ARG A 512 65.77 20.04 -37.68
C ARG A 512 66.34 20.32 -39.08
N LEU A 513 65.50 20.73 -40.03
CA LEU A 513 65.86 21.18 -41.38
C LEU A 513 66.67 22.48 -41.40
N SER A 514 66.67 23.23 -40.29
CA SER A 514 67.51 24.43 -40.12
C SER A 514 69.01 24.11 -39.90
N SER A 515 69.38 22.83 -39.75
CA SER A 515 70.76 22.36 -39.59
C SER A 515 71.65 22.61 -40.82
N GLN A 516 72.95 22.81 -40.61
CA GLN A 516 73.94 23.08 -41.69
C GLN A 516 74.58 21.83 -42.32
N TYR A 517 74.35 20.64 -41.75
CA TYR A 517 74.96 19.39 -42.20
C TYR A 517 74.14 18.74 -43.31
N LEU A 518 74.70 18.72 -44.53
CA LEU A 518 74.03 18.18 -45.72
C LEU A 518 73.53 16.73 -45.54
N GLY A 519 74.31 15.87 -44.86
CA GLY A 519 73.91 14.48 -44.61
C GLY A 519 72.66 14.36 -43.74
N GLN A 520 72.46 15.27 -42.78
CA GLN A 520 71.26 15.30 -41.95
C GLN A 520 70.04 15.77 -42.75
N ILE A 521 70.21 16.77 -43.62
CA ILE A 521 69.13 17.29 -44.47
C ILE A 521 68.67 16.21 -45.47
N VAL A 522 69.59 15.47 -46.09
CA VAL A 522 69.25 14.35 -46.99
C VAL A 522 68.55 13.22 -46.23
N GLN A 523 68.98 12.91 -45.00
CA GLN A 523 68.32 11.89 -44.18
C GLN A 523 66.90 12.32 -43.75
N ILE A 524 66.70 13.61 -43.43
CA ILE A 524 65.38 14.18 -43.15
C ILE A 524 64.49 14.11 -44.40
N LEU A 525 65.02 14.39 -45.58
CA LEU A 525 64.28 14.25 -46.85
C LEU A 525 63.77 12.81 -47.06
N ILE A 526 64.65 11.82 -46.85
CA ILE A 526 64.29 10.41 -46.98
C ILE A 526 63.22 10.03 -45.93
N ASN A 527 63.36 10.51 -44.70
CA ASN A 527 62.34 10.30 -43.68
C ASN A 527 60.98 10.93 -44.06
N LEU A 528 60.97 12.16 -44.61
CA LEU A 528 59.74 12.82 -45.08
C LEU A 528 59.06 12.04 -46.20
N GLU A 529 59.83 11.43 -47.11
CA GLU A 529 59.31 10.58 -48.17
C GLU A 529 58.69 9.28 -47.61
N HIS A 530 59.35 8.65 -46.64
CA HIS A 530 58.79 7.48 -45.96
C HIS A 530 57.55 7.83 -45.12
N PHE A 531 57.51 9.00 -44.46
CA PHE A 531 56.31 9.47 -43.76
C PHE A 531 55.16 9.80 -44.71
N GLU A 532 55.41 10.33 -45.92
CA GLU A 532 54.37 10.50 -46.94
C GLU A 532 53.75 9.15 -47.34
N LEU A 533 54.58 8.11 -47.48
CA LEU A 533 54.09 6.76 -47.79
C LEU A 533 53.31 6.15 -46.62
N ALA A 534 53.81 6.30 -45.39
CA ALA A 534 53.12 5.88 -44.17
C ALA A 534 51.75 6.55 -44.00
N CYS A 535 51.63 7.85 -44.29
CA CYS A 535 50.35 8.56 -44.20
C CYS A 535 49.32 7.99 -45.20
N ARG A 536 49.73 7.60 -46.41
CA ARG A 536 48.83 6.97 -47.38
C ARG A 536 48.37 5.58 -46.93
N GLU A 537 49.27 4.79 -46.35
CA GLU A 537 48.91 3.49 -45.77
C GLU A 537 47.99 3.64 -44.55
N LEU A 538 48.19 4.68 -43.74
CA LEU A 538 47.28 5.05 -42.65
C LEU A 538 45.89 5.41 -43.16
N GLU A 539 45.78 6.21 -44.22
CA GLU A 539 44.50 6.54 -44.86
C GLU A 539 43.77 5.27 -45.34
N LEU A 540 44.49 4.30 -45.90
CA LEU A 540 43.93 3.00 -46.29
C LEU A 540 43.49 2.15 -45.10
N LEU A 541 44.28 2.12 -44.01
CA LEU A 541 43.94 1.39 -42.79
C LEU A 541 42.73 2.00 -42.08
N LEU A 542 42.65 3.33 -42.00
CA LEU A 542 41.49 4.04 -41.47
C LEU A 542 40.24 3.73 -42.32
N ALA A 543 40.37 3.75 -43.65
CA ALA A 543 39.28 3.39 -44.55
C ALA A 543 38.83 1.93 -44.39
N ALA A 544 39.76 1.01 -44.13
CA ALA A 544 39.46 -0.41 -43.91
C ALA A 544 38.88 -0.71 -42.52
N ALA A 545 39.24 0.09 -41.51
CA ALA A 545 38.76 -0.05 -40.14
C ALA A 545 37.34 0.52 -39.95
N ARG A 546 36.84 1.36 -40.87
CA ARG A 546 35.45 1.81 -40.86
C ARG A 546 34.51 0.63 -41.13
N SER A 547 33.54 0.46 -40.22
CA SER A 547 32.44 -0.47 -40.44
C SER A 547 31.76 -0.20 -41.80
N GLN A 548 31.30 -1.26 -42.47
CA GLN A 548 30.82 -1.31 -43.87
C GLN A 548 29.66 -0.34 -44.23
N ASN A 549 29.21 0.53 -43.33
CA ASN A 549 27.97 1.31 -43.47
C ASN A 549 28.16 2.78 -43.87
N VAL A 550 29.37 3.28 -44.08
CA VAL A 550 29.57 4.64 -44.62
C VAL A 550 30.38 4.58 -45.92
N SER A 551 29.66 4.33 -47.00
CA SER A 551 30.20 4.49 -48.35
C SER A 551 30.32 5.99 -48.66
N GLY A 552 31.53 6.49 -48.90
CA GLY A 552 31.67 7.59 -49.86
C GLY A 552 32.51 8.81 -49.52
N ASP A 553 33.50 8.78 -48.62
CA ASP A 553 34.55 9.80 -48.69
C ASP A 553 35.93 9.23 -48.35
N VAL A 554 36.90 9.53 -49.21
CA VAL A 554 38.31 9.17 -49.02
C VAL A 554 38.81 10.05 -47.88
N VAL A 555 39.17 9.45 -46.74
CA VAL A 555 39.80 10.20 -45.65
C VAL A 555 41.17 10.63 -46.13
N THR A 556 41.31 11.90 -46.51
CA THR A 556 42.61 12.52 -46.80
C THR A 556 43.10 13.21 -45.53
N LEU A 557 44.28 12.83 -45.05
CA LEU A 557 44.92 13.51 -43.93
C LEU A 557 45.53 14.82 -44.43
N ASN A 558 45.27 15.92 -43.74
CA ASN A 558 45.93 17.20 -44.02
C ASN A 558 47.45 17.11 -43.79
N ALA A 559 47.88 16.19 -42.91
CA ALA A 559 49.28 15.88 -42.70
C ALA A 559 49.98 15.43 -44.00
N THR A 560 49.32 14.65 -44.87
CA THR A 560 49.90 14.17 -46.14
C THR A 560 50.31 15.33 -47.07
N GLU A 561 49.50 16.39 -47.13
CA GLU A 561 49.82 17.58 -47.91
C GLU A 561 50.95 18.40 -47.28
N LYS A 562 50.97 18.52 -45.94
CA LYS A 562 52.06 19.19 -45.19
C LYS A 562 53.41 18.47 -45.34
N PHE A 563 53.43 17.13 -45.29
CA PHE A 563 54.66 16.36 -45.56
C PHE A 563 55.16 16.57 -46.98
N ARG A 564 54.25 16.64 -47.97
CA ARG A 564 54.61 16.91 -49.37
C ARG A 564 55.15 18.34 -49.57
N SER A 565 54.57 19.35 -48.91
CA SER A 565 55.11 20.71 -48.98
C SER A 565 56.48 20.82 -48.32
N ASN A 566 56.66 20.14 -47.18
CA ASN A 566 57.93 20.14 -46.44
C ASN A 566 59.03 19.34 -47.18
N LYS A 567 58.67 18.29 -47.94
CA LYS A 567 59.59 17.61 -48.87
C LYS A 567 60.16 18.59 -49.91
N LYS A 568 59.29 19.38 -50.56
CA LYS A 568 59.72 20.42 -51.52
C LYS A 568 60.58 21.50 -50.87
N ALA A 569 60.27 21.90 -49.63
CA ALA A 569 61.09 22.85 -48.87
C ALA A 569 62.47 22.27 -48.53
N ALA A 570 62.54 20.99 -48.17
CA ALA A 570 63.78 20.27 -47.90
C ALA A 570 64.65 20.14 -49.15
N GLU A 571 64.07 19.78 -50.30
CA GLU A 571 64.77 19.76 -51.59
C GLU A 571 65.37 21.12 -51.93
N LYS A 572 64.59 22.20 -51.80
CA LYS A 572 65.07 23.56 -52.04
C LYS A 572 66.22 23.93 -51.12
N ARG A 573 66.17 23.54 -49.84
CA ARG A 573 67.22 23.80 -48.87
C ARG A 573 68.50 23.03 -49.17
N ILE A 574 68.40 21.79 -49.66
CA ILE A 574 69.55 21.03 -50.16
C ILE A 574 70.23 21.79 -51.29
N PHE A 575 69.45 22.28 -52.27
CA PHE A 575 69.99 23.10 -53.36
C PHE A 575 70.67 24.38 -52.85
N GLU A 576 70.10 25.07 -51.87
CA GLU A 576 70.70 26.27 -51.26
C GLU A 576 72.03 25.96 -50.54
N VAL A 577 72.07 24.89 -49.74
CA VAL A 577 73.28 24.50 -48.99
C VAL A 577 74.38 24.00 -49.93
N VAL A 578 74.03 23.25 -50.98
CA VAL A 578 74.97 22.82 -52.02
C VAL A 578 75.50 24.03 -52.79
N ASN A 579 74.63 24.95 -53.21
CA ASN A 579 75.03 26.19 -53.91
C ASN A 579 75.82 27.16 -53.03
N SER A 580 75.69 27.09 -51.71
CA SER A 580 76.51 27.90 -50.79
C SER A 580 77.91 27.30 -50.52
N LYS A 581 78.10 26.01 -50.84
CA LYS A 581 79.38 25.28 -50.67
C LYS A 581 80.20 25.20 -51.96
N ILE A 582 79.56 25.36 -53.11
CA ILE A 582 80.19 25.54 -54.43
C ILE A 582 80.55 27.02 -54.58
#